data_AF-A0A949XDJ1-F1
#
_entry.id   AF-A0A949XDJ1-F1
#
_cell.length_a   1.000
_cell.length_b   1.000
_cell.length_c   1.000
_cell.angle_alpha   90.00
_cell.angle_beta   90.00
_cell.angle_gamma   90.00
#
_symmetry.space_group_name_H-M   'P 1'
#
loop_
_entity.id
_entity.type
_entity.pdbx_description
1 polymer ?
#
loop_
_entity_poly.entity_id
_entity_poly.type
_entity_poly.pdbx_seq_one_letter_code
_entity_poly.pdbx_strand_id
1 'polypeptide(L)'
;MDRLKNIENYVAGVTERVSSAYVPPFQLTKGQPPPIAANGGLSYMAFDRNGDGGAAAATQAALQLLAMGEGQAIDDMIENAPPGPIQTKWGIGFRSYAE
;
A
#
# COMPACT_ATOMS: atom_id res chain seq x y z
N MET A 1 40.53 22.78 16.13
CA MET A 1 39.13 22.67 16.57
C MET A 1 38.29 22.52 15.31
N ASP A 2 38.24 21.30 14.78
CA ASP A 2 37.20 20.27 15.03
C ASP A 2 36.08 20.30 13.97
N ARG A 3 36.49 20.34 12.69
CA ARG A 3 35.56 20.17 11.56
C ARG A 3 34.86 18.81 11.58
N LEU A 4 35.52 17.79 12.17
CA LEU A 4 34.94 16.45 12.35
C LEU A 4 33.78 16.49 13.36
N LYS A 5 33.94 17.15 14.52
CA LYS A 5 32.82 17.38 15.45
C LYS A 5 31.66 18.16 14.83
N ASN A 6 31.94 19.13 13.96
CA ASN A 6 30.86 19.86 13.27
C ASN A 6 30.10 18.97 12.27
N ILE A 7 30.76 18.03 11.61
CA ILE A 7 30.10 17.07 10.71
C ILE A 7 29.30 16.06 11.53
N GLU A 8 29.85 15.54 12.63
CA GLU A 8 29.14 14.63 13.54
C GLU A 8 27.90 15.30 14.15
N ASN A 9 28.00 16.56 14.57
CA ASN A 9 26.87 17.33 15.09
C ASN A 9 25.85 17.68 14.00
N TYR A 10 26.28 17.88 12.76
CA TYR A 10 25.36 18.13 11.63
C TYR A 10 24.60 16.86 11.26
N VAL A 11 25.28 15.72 11.18
CA VAL A 11 24.64 14.41 10.93
C VAL A 11 23.71 14.04 12.08
N ALA A 12 24.11 14.27 13.34
CA ALA A 12 23.27 14.07 14.53
C ALA A 12 22.06 15.03 14.54
N GLY A 13 22.23 16.29 14.14
CA GLY A 13 21.15 17.28 14.05
C GLY A 13 20.18 17.05 12.89
N VAL A 14 20.64 16.45 11.79
CA VAL A 14 19.76 16.00 10.68
C VAL A 14 19.01 14.71 11.05
N THR A 15 19.58 13.86 11.90
CA THR A 15 18.88 12.70 12.45
C THR A 15 17.91 13.09 13.58
N GLU A 16 18.06 14.27 14.18
CA GLU A 16 17.14 14.77 15.19
C GLU A 16 15.90 15.45 14.56
N ARG A 17 14.81 14.67 14.51
CA ARG A 17 13.43 15.03 14.12
C ARG A 17 13.21 15.36 12.64
N VAL A 18 13.23 14.32 11.81
CA VAL A 18 12.20 14.27 10.77
C VAL A 18 10.87 14.16 11.52
N SER A 19 10.19 15.28 11.73
CA SER A 19 8.83 15.27 12.28
C SER A 19 7.99 14.35 11.41
N SER A 20 7.34 13.35 12.00
CA SER A 20 6.44 12.48 11.25
C SER A 20 5.40 13.34 10.52
N ALA A 21 5.12 13.00 9.26
CA ALA A 21 4.07 13.69 8.51
C ALA A 21 2.75 13.60 9.30
N TYR A 22 2.00 14.69 9.36
CA TYR A 22 0.67 14.64 9.97
C TYR A 22 -0.24 13.73 9.14
N VAL A 23 -0.77 12.69 9.77
CA VAL A 23 -1.75 11.78 9.18
C VAL A 23 -3.09 12.00 9.87
N PRO A 24 -4.15 12.41 9.15
CA PRO A 24 -5.46 12.55 9.75
C PRO A 24 -5.97 11.20 10.25
N PRO A 25 -6.73 11.17 11.36
CA PRO A 25 -7.34 9.93 11.81
C PRO A 25 -8.28 9.39 10.73
N PHE A 26 -8.35 8.07 10.62
CA PHE A 26 -9.27 7.41 9.72
C PHE A 26 -10.72 7.73 10.10
N GLN A 27 -11.52 8.15 9.12
CA GLN A 27 -12.92 8.50 9.31
C GLN A 27 -13.78 7.75 8.28
N LEU A 28 -14.90 7.21 8.75
CA LEU A 28 -15.95 6.65 7.90
C LEU A 28 -17.26 7.40 8.16
N THR A 29 -17.99 7.66 7.09
CA THR A 29 -19.35 8.21 7.21
C THR A 29 -20.25 7.18 7.90
N LYS A 30 -21.21 7.61 8.72
CA LYS A 30 -22.14 6.69 9.38
C LYS A 30 -22.88 5.83 8.35
N GLY A 31 -22.76 4.50 8.48
CA GLY A 31 -23.34 3.53 7.55
C GLY A 31 -22.45 3.19 6.35
N GLN A 32 -21.28 3.81 6.20
CA GLN A 32 -20.32 3.48 5.16
C GLN A 32 -19.64 2.13 5.47
N PRO A 33 -19.59 1.19 4.50
CA PRO A 33 -18.83 -0.04 4.67
C PRO A 33 -17.32 0.26 4.71
N PRO A 34 -16.50 -0.65 5.28
CA PRO A 34 -15.05 -0.53 5.20
C PRO A 34 -14.57 -0.39 3.76
N PRO A 35 -13.52 0.41 3.50
CA PRO A 35 -12.99 0.59 2.16
C PRO A 35 -12.40 -0.74 1.65
N ILE A 36 -12.65 -1.02 0.38
CA ILE A 36 -12.01 -2.12 -0.34
C ILE A 36 -10.63 -1.63 -0.78
N ALA A 37 -9.69 -1.58 0.18
CA ALA A 37 -8.35 -1.08 -0.03
C ALA A 37 -7.34 -1.86 0.83
N ALA A 38 -6.11 -1.99 0.33
CA ALA A 38 -5.00 -2.47 1.13
C ALA A 38 -4.85 -1.60 2.39
N ASN A 39 -4.47 -2.22 3.51
CA ASN A 39 -4.26 -1.54 4.79
C ASN A 39 -5.47 -0.71 5.28
N GLY A 40 -6.69 -1.08 4.88
CA GLY A 40 -7.91 -0.40 5.31
C GLY A 40 -8.06 1.03 4.81
N GLY A 41 -7.37 1.39 3.72
CA GLY A 41 -7.43 2.73 3.13
C GLY A 41 -6.68 3.80 3.91
N LEU A 42 -5.78 3.41 4.80
CA LEU A 42 -4.89 4.34 5.49
C LEU A 42 -3.92 5.02 4.51
N SER A 43 -3.54 6.26 4.84
CA SER A 43 -2.56 7.02 4.07
C SER A 43 -1.23 6.28 3.98
N TYR A 44 -0.53 6.39 2.84
CA TYR A 44 0.86 5.93 2.69
C TYR A 44 1.77 6.42 3.83
N MET A 45 1.59 7.67 4.24
CA MET A 45 2.35 8.29 5.33
C MET A 45 2.10 7.64 6.70
N ALA A 46 1.00 6.90 6.87
CA ALA A 46 0.71 6.20 8.12
C ALA A 46 1.68 5.03 8.38
N PHE A 47 2.35 4.56 7.34
CA PHE A 47 3.29 3.44 7.40
C PHE A 47 4.74 3.89 7.28
N ASP A 48 5.01 5.21 7.21
CA ASP A 48 6.36 5.73 7.02
C ASP A 48 7.28 5.27 8.16
N ARG A 49 8.32 4.53 7.77
CA ARG A 49 9.43 4.13 8.63
C ARG A 49 10.72 4.45 7.90
N ASN A 50 11.40 5.50 8.34
CA ASN A 50 12.64 5.97 7.73
C ASN A 50 12.49 6.29 6.23
N GLY A 51 11.35 6.86 5.81
CA GLY A 51 11.07 7.20 4.42
C GLY A 51 10.41 6.09 3.58
N ASP A 52 10.17 4.91 4.15
CA ASP A 52 9.40 3.84 3.50
C ASP A 52 7.97 3.78 4.05
N GLY A 53 6.99 4.20 3.25
CA GLY A 53 5.56 4.11 3.56
C GLY A 53 4.92 2.77 3.20
N GLY A 54 5.73 1.70 3.12
CA GLY A 54 5.27 0.34 2.83
C GLY A 54 5.57 -0.16 1.42
N ALA A 55 6.42 0.54 0.66
CA ALA A 55 6.85 0.11 -0.67
C ALA A 55 7.60 -1.23 -0.61
N ALA A 56 8.46 -1.43 0.40
CA ALA A 56 9.13 -2.72 0.59
C ALA A 56 8.13 -3.85 0.87
N ALA A 57 7.14 -3.60 1.72
CA ALA A 57 6.10 -4.57 2.05
C ALA A 57 5.23 -4.91 0.83
N ALA A 58 4.84 -3.91 0.04
CA ALA A 58 4.09 -4.11 -1.20
C ALA A 58 4.90 -4.92 -2.23
N THR A 59 6.19 -4.64 -2.36
CA THR A 59 7.09 -5.40 -3.24
C THR A 59 7.20 -6.86 -2.80
N GLN A 60 7.36 -7.11 -1.50
CA GLN A 60 7.39 -8.47 -0.97
C GLN A 60 6.07 -9.21 -1.23
N ALA A 61 4.93 -8.56 -1.03
CA ALA A 61 3.62 -9.16 -1.31
C ALA A 61 3.47 -9.51 -2.80
N ALA A 62 3.91 -8.64 -3.70
CA ALA A 62 3.90 -8.92 -5.14
C ALA A 62 4.78 -10.13 -5.50
N LEU A 63 5.99 -10.23 -4.93
CA LEU A 63 6.86 -11.39 -5.13
C LEU A 63 6.24 -12.68 -4.60
N GLN A 64 5.55 -12.64 -3.46
CA GLN A 64 4.82 -13.79 -2.93
C GLN A 64 3.67 -14.22 -3.85
N LEU A 65 2.87 -13.28 -4.36
CA LEU A 65 1.80 -13.58 -5.31
C LEU A 65 2.33 -14.26 -6.58
N LEU A 66 3.48 -13.79 -7.10
CA LEU A 66 4.14 -14.41 -8.24
C LEU A 66 4.63 -15.83 -7.91
N ALA A 67 5.26 -16.02 -6.75
CA ALA A 67 5.78 -17.32 -6.32
C ALA A 67 4.65 -18.34 -6.07
N MET A 68 3.51 -17.88 -5.57
CA MET A 68 2.34 -18.73 -5.28
C MET A 68 1.49 -19.02 -6.52
N GLY A 69 1.65 -18.25 -7.61
CA GLY A 69 0.84 -18.38 -8.82
C GLY A 69 -0.60 -17.90 -8.67
N GLU A 70 -0.96 -17.24 -7.57
CA GLU A 70 -2.32 -16.77 -7.30
C GLU A 70 -2.79 -15.74 -8.35
N GLY A 71 -1.87 -14.92 -8.87
CA GLY A 71 -2.19 -13.96 -9.94
C GLY A 71 -2.70 -14.65 -11.20
N GLN A 72 -1.97 -15.66 -11.68
CA GLN A 72 -2.36 -16.42 -12.88
C GLN A 72 -3.72 -17.11 -12.68
N ALA A 73 -3.97 -17.70 -11.51
CA ALA A 73 -5.25 -18.34 -11.22
C ALA A 73 -6.43 -17.37 -11.26
N ILE A 74 -6.24 -16.13 -10.80
CA ILE A 74 -7.26 -15.07 -10.87
C ILE A 74 -7.46 -14.62 -12.31
N ASP A 75 -6.38 -14.42 -13.07
CA ASP A 75 -6.46 -14.02 -14.48
C ASP A 75 -7.20 -15.08 -15.31
N ASP A 76 -6.84 -16.36 -15.13
CA ASP A 76 -7.51 -17.48 -15.79
C ASP A 76 -9.00 -17.57 -15.41
N MET A 77 -9.35 -17.31 -14.15
CA MET A 77 -10.73 -17.27 -13.69
C MET A 77 -11.53 -16.15 -14.38
N ILE A 78 -10.93 -14.96 -14.53
CA ILE A 78 -11.59 -13.80 -15.16
C ILE A 78 -11.77 -14.05 -16.66
N GLU A 79 -10.72 -14.49 -17.37
CA GLU A 79 -10.77 -14.75 -18.82
C GLU A 79 -11.80 -15.82 -19.19
N ASN A 80 -11.93 -16.87 -18.38
CA ASN A 80 -12.85 -17.98 -18.62
C ASN A 80 -14.27 -17.76 -18.06
N ALA A 81 -14.52 -16.65 -17.37
CA ALA A 81 -15.84 -16.35 -16.84
C ALA A 81 -16.84 -16.06 -17.99
N PRO A 82 -18.13 -16.42 -17.82
CA PRO A 82 -19.16 -16.04 -18.78
C PRO A 82 -19.28 -14.51 -18.87
N PRO A 83 -19.77 -13.97 -20.01
CA PRO A 83 -20.01 -12.53 -20.14
C PRO A 83 -20.91 -12.00 -19.03
N GLY A 84 -20.56 -10.83 -18.48
CA GLY A 84 -21.34 -10.13 -17.46
C GLY A 84 -20.66 -10.11 -16.09
N PRO A 85 -21.42 -9.81 -15.02
CA PRO A 85 -20.87 -9.60 -13.68
C PRO A 85 -20.10 -10.82 -13.15
N ILE A 86 -18.85 -10.60 -12.72
CA ILE A 86 -18.01 -11.61 -12.08
C ILE A 86 -17.93 -11.32 -10.60
N GLN A 87 -18.30 -12.28 -9.76
CA GLN A 87 -18.11 -12.16 -8.34
C GLN A 87 -16.64 -12.39 -7.99
N THR A 88 -15.95 -11.36 -7.50
CA THR A 88 -14.57 -11.45 -7.01
C THR A 88 -14.52 -11.23 -5.50
N LYS A 89 -13.35 -11.47 -4.88
CA LYS A 89 -13.11 -11.16 -3.46
C LYS A 89 -13.17 -9.66 -3.14
N TRP A 90 -13.11 -8.81 -4.16
CA TRP A 90 -13.18 -7.35 -4.04
C TRP A 90 -14.52 -6.77 -4.45
N GLY A 91 -15.51 -7.61 -4.77
CA GLY A 91 -16.82 -7.20 -5.26
C GLY A 91 -17.07 -7.63 -6.71
N ILE A 92 -18.05 -7.01 -7.35
CA ILE A 92 -18.41 -7.32 -8.74
C ILE A 92 -17.39 -6.69 -9.68
N GLY A 93 -16.79 -7.51 -10.54
CA GLY A 93 -15.88 -7.10 -11.61
C GLY A 93 -16.40 -7.51 -12.98
N PHE A 94 -15.66 -7.11 -14.02
CA PHE A 94 -15.94 -7.41 -15.43
C PHE A 94 -14.64 -7.82 -16.12
N ARG A 95 -14.75 -8.60 -17.20
CA ARG A 95 -13.56 -9.07 -17.95
C ARG A 95 -12.89 -7.95 -18.71
N SER A 96 -13.68 -7.01 -19.19
CA SER A 96 -13.22 -5.87 -19.96
C SER A 96 -13.98 -4.62 -19.54
N TYR A 97 -13.43 -3.46 -19.90
CA TYR A 97 -14.07 -2.18 -19.67
C TYR A 97 -15.41 -2.00 -20.41
N ALA A 98 -15.62 -2.76 -21.51
CA ALA A 98 -16.80 -2.63 -22.35
C ALA A 98 -17.99 -3.50 -21.90
N GLU A 99 -17.78 -4.39 -20.92
CA GLU A 99 -18.84 -5.17 -20.24
C GLU A 99 -19.42 -4.37 -19.06
#